data_AF-A6G549-F1
#
_entry.id   AF-A6G549-F1
#
_cell.length_a   1.000
_cell.length_b   1.000
_cell.length_c   1.000
_cell.angle_alpha   90.00
_cell.angle_beta   90.00
_cell.angle_gamma   90.00
#
_symmetry.space_group_name_H-M   'P 1'
#
loop_
_entity.id
_entity.type
_entity.pdbx_description
1 polymer ?
#
loop_
_entity_poly.entity_id
_entity_poly.type
_entity_poly.pdbx_seq_one_letter_code
_entity_poly.pdbx_strand_id
1 'polypeptide(L)'
;MKVHFIGIGGTGMGALAGLLKAAGHEVRGSDGPLYPPMSTQLESAAIPVFEGYADAHLDWGPDRVVVGNICRRDHVEVLAAKARDVPLESFPSMLAASLLSERRSFVVAGTHGKTTTSSLLTWLLRVAGADPSYLIGGVPQNLGRGSHLGRGDVIVLEGDEYDTAFFDKKSKFLHYRPVKAILTSVEFDHADIFDSYEQIRDAFVEFVELIPADGLLVIDAANEGAVEVAAKAQCEVQSYRVLNRGEAPSEDLATWCVRVTSRPGARRTAFELYERGSLVGSFSTLLTGAYNLANITAAFAVARSEGYSVEALGEAIRLFRGVKRRQELLGVVQGVRLMQDFAHHPTAVDLTIRALRRRYPEGALHVCFEPRSSSSRRDVFFDGYTAAFDAASRVYVAPVYAPERVPDGQVLDTTALASALRSRGATASNYGSIAELGDAVIEHAAPGDTVVLLSSGAFGGLADTLLERFGDAVTFGHTEDLGAINTLLETCGMARLIDPEAVETLVLRPSRERREAAEAQGKAMPPILGCVHLQIAGERAFLFGLAVAPETRGEGLGWVLADSIMRRARSLGARWVNLIAGQTAEFFTRKLGFVTMDFDEIEPSLRALSNFEAAYSEGALCMAHELTQEQ
;
A
#
# COMPACT_ATOMS: atom_id res chain seq x y z
N MET A 1 22.50 24.39 -1.86
CA MET A 1 21.56 25.13 -2.73
C MET A 1 20.28 25.39 -1.96
N LYS A 2 19.65 26.53 -2.25
CA LYS A 2 18.33 26.95 -1.78
C LYS A 2 17.29 26.63 -2.84
N VAL A 3 16.29 25.82 -2.51
CA VAL A 3 15.27 25.35 -3.46
C VAL A 3 13.88 25.73 -2.94
N HIS A 4 13.11 26.44 -3.76
CA HIS A 4 11.72 26.79 -3.46
C HIS A 4 10.76 25.92 -4.26
N PHE A 5 9.79 25.29 -3.60
CA PHE A 5 8.75 24.49 -4.26
C PHE A 5 7.44 25.25 -4.34
N ILE A 6 6.83 25.31 -5.53
CA ILE A 6 5.46 25.79 -5.71
C ILE A 6 4.52 24.59 -5.74
N GLY A 7 3.55 24.53 -4.83
CA GLY A 7 2.68 23.38 -4.64
C GLY A 7 3.37 22.24 -3.87
N ILE A 8 4.08 22.58 -2.78
CA ILE A 8 4.89 21.64 -1.99
C ILE A 8 4.05 20.55 -1.31
N GLY A 9 2.75 20.77 -1.12
CA GLY A 9 1.79 19.84 -0.53
C GLY A 9 1.40 18.67 -1.42
N GLY A 10 1.76 18.68 -2.70
CA GLY A 10 1.57 17.52 -3.56
C GLY A 10 2.40 16.32 -3.10
N THR A 11 1.83 15.10 -3.16
CA THR A 11 2.49 13.88 -2.64
C THR A 11 3.91 13.68 -3.17
N GLY A 12 4.11 13.81 -4.49
CA GLY A 12 5.45 13.75 -5.08
C GLY A 12 6.34 14.94 -4.68
N MET A 13 5.78 16.16 -4.74
CA MET A 13 6.51 17.39 -4.43
C MET A 13 7.08 17.41 -3.01
N GLY A 14 6.26 17.08 -2.01
CA GLY A 14 6.69 17.00 -0.62
C GLY A 14 7.71 15.89 -0.38
N ALA A 15 7.57 14.75 -1.06
CA ALA A 15 8.53 13.66 -0.98
C ALA A 15 9.91 14.04 -1.56
N LEU A 16 9.96 14.72 -2.71
CA LEU A 16 11.21 15.25 -3.26
C LEU A 16 11.80 16.36 -2.39
N ALA A 17 10.96 17.26 -1.87
CA ALA A 17 11.40 18.28 -0.91
C ALA A 17 12.09 17.63 0.31
N GLY A 18 11.50 16.56 0.85
CA GLY A 18 12.09 15.75 1.92
C GLY A 18 13.42 15.11 1.53
N LEU A 19 13.54 14.55 0.33
CA LEU A 19 14.81 13.98 -0.17
C LEU A 19 15.90 15.04 -0.32
N LEU A 20 15.57 16.21 -0.87
CA LEU A 20 16.53 17.31 -1.03
C LEU A 20 16.97 17.86 0.33
N LYS A 21 16.05 17.99 1.29
CA LYS A 21 16.36 18.37 2.66
C LYS A 21 17.33 17.36 3.29
N ALA A 22 17.06 16.07 3.13
CA ALA A 22 17.94 15.00 3.62
C ALA A 22 19.32 15.01 2.94
N ALA A 23 19.40 15.43 1.67
CA ALA A 23 20.65 15.61 0.93
C ALA A 23 21.41 16.90 1.31
N GLY A 24 20.91 17.68 2.26
CA GLY A 24 21.59 18.89 2.77
C GLY A 24 21.24 20.18 2.04
N HIS A 25 20.21 20.19 1.20
CA HIS A 25 19.71 21.42 0.60
C HIS A 25 18.84 22.22 1.58
N GLU A 26 18.82 23.55 1.43
CA GLU A 26 17.84 24.39 2.12
C GLU A 26 16.56 24.40 1.28
N VAL A 27 15.47 23.84 1.82
CA VAL A 27 14.21 23.68 1.11
C VAL A 27 13.11 24.48 1.81
N ARG A 28 12.35 25.24 1.04
CA ARG A 28 11.09 25.87 1.45
C ARG A 28 10.06 25.69 0.34
N GLY A 29 8.80 25.98 0.59
CA GLY A 29 7.81 26.02 -0.48
C GLY A 29 6.55 26.73 -0.11
N SER A 30 5.66 26.88 -1.09
CA SER A 30 4.35 27.47 -0.96
C SER A 30 3.27 26.43 -1.29
N ASP A 31 2.15 26.51 -0.61
CA ASP A 31 0.91 25.82 -0.99
C ASP A 31 -0.29 26.50 -0.33
N GLY A 32 -1.50 26.08 -0.71
CA GLY A 32 -2.70 26.35 0.09
C GLY A 32 -2.66 25.65 1.45
N PRO A 33 -3.78 25.68 2.20
CA PRO A 33 -3.88 25.00 3.48
C PRO A 33 -3.50 23.52 3.37
N LEU A 34 -2.48 23.12 4.15
CA LEU A 34 -1.99 21.75 4.18
C LEU A 34 -2.64 20.97 5.32
N TYR A 35 -2.92 19.70 5.04
CA TYR A 35 -3.52 18.77 6.00
C TYR A 35 -2.66 17.51 6.12
N PRO A 36 -2.74 16.78 7.25
CA PRO A 36 -2.09 15.49 7.39
C PRO A 36 -2.51 14.52 6.27
N PRO A 37 -1.60 13.65 5.81
CA PRO A 37 -0.27 13.40 6.36
C PRO A 37 0.81 14.37 5.86
N MET A 38 0.57 15.15 4.80
CA MET A 38 1.63 15.94 4.17
C MET A 38 2.12 17.09 5.06
N SER A 39 1.22 17.80 5.75
CA SER A 39 1.62 18.84 6.70
C SER A 39 2.57 18.30 7.77
N THR A 40 2.20 17.17 8.38
CA THR A 40 3.01 16.47 9.39
C THR A 40 4.35 15.99 8.84
N GLN A 41 4.40 15.51 7.58
CA GLN A 41 5.64 15.09 6.93
C GLN A 41 6.62 16.26 6.73
N LEU A 42 6.15 17.39 6.20
CA LEU A 42 6.98 18.57 5.98
C LEU A 42 7.46 19.20 7.30
N GLU A 43 6.59 19.23 8.30
CA GLU A 43 6.92 19.68 9.66
C GLU A 43 7.99 18.79 10.31
N SER A 44 7.81 17.46 10.25
CA SER A 44 8.78 16.49 10.79
C SER A 44 10.15 16.59 10.09
N ALA A 45 10.18 17.00 8.82
CA ALA A 45 11.40 17.25 8.06
C ALA A 45 12.00 18.66 8.29
N ALA A 46 11.35 19.49 9.13
CA ALA A 46 11.71 20.89 9.35
C ALA A 46 11.85 21.68 8.05
N ILE A 47 10.86 21.55 7.17
CA ILE A 47 10.75 22.28 5.90
C ILE A 47 9.72 23.41 6.09
N PRO A 48 10.14 24.69 6.06
CA PRO A 48 9.22 25.82 6.12
C PRO A 48 8.27 25.86 4.92
N VAL A 49 6.98 26.02 5.21
CA VAL A 49 5.94 26.19 4.19
C VAL A 49 5.32 27.58 4.36
N PHE A 50 5.19 28.31 3.26
CA PHE A 50 4.43 29.54 3.16
C PHE A 50 2.98 29.20 2.77
N GLU A 51 2.01 29.72 3.52
CA GLU A 51 0.60 29.53 3.19
C GLU A 51 0.17 30.53 2.11
N GLY A 52 -0.51 30.03 1.08
CA GLY A 52 -0.89 30.79 -0.10
C GLY A 52 0.28 31.00 -1.06
N TYR A 53 0.08 31.88 -2.04
CA TYR A 53 1.04 32.16 -3.10
C TYR A 53 1.31 33.66 -3.19
N ALA A 54 2.57 34.06 -3.10
CA ALA A 54 2.97 35.47 -3.13
C ALA A 54 4.39 35.63 -3.68
N ASP A 55 4.65 36.74 -4.36
CA ASP A 55 5.99 37.07 -4.86
C ASP A 55 7.04 37.15 -3.73
N ALA A 56 6.64 37.65 -2.56
CA ALA A 56 7.46 37.77 -1.36
C ALA A 56 7.96 36.40 -0.84
N HIS A 57 7.33 35.29 -1.21
CA HIS A 57 7.80 33.95 -0.82
C HIS A 57 9.15 33.57 -1.46
N LEU A 58 9.63 34.35 -2.43
CA LEU A 58 10.95 34.21 -3.02
C LEU A 58 12.01 35.14 -2.40
N ASP A 59 11.68 35.95 -1.39
CA ASP A 59 12.60 36.97 -0.82
C ASP A 59 13.78 36.38 -0.06
N TRP A 60 13.68 35.12 0.36
CA TRP A 60 14.79 34.38 0.97
C TRP A 60 15.90 33.99 -0.03
N GLY A 61 15.70 34.31 -1.31
CA GLY A 61 16.68 34.17 -2.40
C GLY A 61 16.96 32.72 -2.79
N PRO A 62 15.97 31.97 -3.30
CA PRO A 62 16.19 30.62 -3.79
C PRO A 62 17.07 30.59 -5.04
N ASP A 63 17.93 29.58 -5.15
CA ASP A 63 18.78 29.33 -6.32
C ASP A 63 17.95 28.72 -7.47
N ARG A 64 16.88 27.98 -7.14
CA ARG A 64 15.98 27.28 -8.07
C ARG A 64 14.55 27.28 -7.55
N VAL A 65 13.59 27.29 -8.47
CA VAL A 65 12.16 27.15 -8.18
C VAL A 65 11.61 25.90 -8.86
N VAL A 66 11.16 24.92 -8.07
CA VAL A 66 10.50 23.70 -8.57
C VAL A 66 9.02 23.97 -8.74
N VAL A 67 8.52 23.82 -9.96
CA VAL A 67 7.15 24.14 -10.33
C VAL A 67 6.29 22.88 -10.35
N GLY A 68 5.26 22.82 -9.53
CA GLY A 68 4.29 21.72 -9.55
C GLY A 68 3.42 21.72 -10.82
N ASN A 69 2.97 20.55 -11.26
CA ASN A 69 2.17 20.39 -12.49
C ASN A 69 0.82 21.16 -12.46
N ILE A 70 0.32 21.49 -11.27
CA ILE A 70 -0.90 22.28 -11.11
C ILE A 70 -0.70 23.75 -11.52
N CYS A 71 0.53 24.24 -11.53
CA CYS A 71 0.85 25.62 -11.80
C CYS A 71 0.78 25.94 -13.30
N ARG A 72 0.35 27.16 -13.62
CA ARG A 72 0.28 27.72 -14.97
C ARG A 72 1.30 28.85 -15.15
N ARG A 73 1.46 29.31 -16.40
CA ARG A 73 2.50 30.29 -16.78
C ARG A 73 2.34 31.65 -16.09
N ASP A 74 1.12 31.99 -15.71
CA ASP A 74 0.68 33.22 -15.05
C ASP A 74 0.67 33.13 -13.51
N HIS A 75 1.13 32.02 -12.93
CA HIS A 75 1.23 31.86 -11.48
C HIS A 75 2.16 32.94 -10.86
N VAL A 76 1.73 33.57 -9.77
CA VAL A 76 2.40 34.75 -9.18
C VAL A 76 3.88 34.49 -8.86
N GLU A 77 4.21 33.35 -8.26
CA GLU A 77 5.59 32.96 -7.94
C GLU A 77 6.41 32.56 -9.18
N VAL A 78 5.75 32.06 -10.24
CA VAL A 78 6.43 31.77 -11.52
C VAL A 78 6.83 33.08 -12.21
N LEU A 79 5.95 34.08 -12.19
CA LEU A 79 6.24 35.41 -12.72
C LEU A 79 7.34 36.11 -11.89
N ALA A 80 7.28 35.99 -10.57
CA ALA A 80 8.29 36.55 -9.68
C ALA A 80 9.67 35.90 -9.88
N ALA A 81 9.73 34.57 -10.01
CA ALA A 81 10.98 33.85 -10.30
C ALA A 81 11.60 34.33 -11.61
N LYS A 82 10.80 34.48 -12.67
CA LYS A 82 11.26 35.03 -13.96
C LYS A 82 11.74 36.47 -13.87
N ALA A 83 11.03 37.33 -13.15
CA ALA A 83 11.42 38.72 -12.96
C ALA A 83 12.72 38.88 -12.17
N ARG A 84 13.09 37.86 -11.38
CA ARG A 84 14.32 37.79 -10.56
C ARG A 84 15.41 36.92 -11.20
N ASP A 85 15.23 36.46 -12.44
CA ASP A 85 16.12 35.54 -13.15
C ASP A 85 16.45 34.24 -12.37
N VAL A 86 15.52 33.77 -11.54
CA VAL A 86 15.63 32.48 -10.82
C VAL A 86 15.17 31.35 -11.75
N PRO A 87 16.02 30.34 -12.03
CA PRO A 87 15.65 29.25 -12.93
C PRO A 87 14.49 28.41 -12.40
N LEU A 88 13.58 28.07 -13.32
CA LEU A 88 12.47 27.16 -13.08
C LEU A 88 12.88 25.74 -13.41
N GLU A 89 12.56 24.81 -12.53
CA GLU A 89 12.79 23.38 -12.70
C GLU A 89 11.47 22.62 -12.62
N SER A 90 11.31 21.57 -13.42
CA SER A 90 10.23 20.60 -13.20
C SER A 90 10.63 19.64 -12.08
N PHE A 91 9.64 19.01 -11.44
CA PHE A 91 9.86 17.95 -10.45
C PHE A 91 10.89 16.89 -10.90
N PRO A 92 10.72 16.24 -12.07
CA PRO A 92 11.64 15.19 -12.48
C PRO A 92 13.00 15.72 -12.94
N SER A 93 13.07 16.96 -13.47
CA SER A 93 14.34 17.63 -13.76
C SER A 93 15.16 17.86 -12.50
N MET A 94 14.52 18.40 -11.45
CA MET A 94 15.18 18.64 -10.16
C MET A 94 15.67 17.33 -9.52
N LEU A 95 14.86 16.27 -9.56
CA LEU A 95 15.26 14.94 -9.09
C LEU A 95 16.49 14.43 -9.86
N ALA A 96 16.46 14.52 -11.21
CA ALA A 96 17.54 14.07 -12.07
C ALA A 96 18.86 14.83 -11.80
N ALA A 97 18.79 16.15 -11.66
CA ALA A 97 19.95 17.00 -11.44
C ALA A 97 20.56 16.83 -10.04
N SER A 98 19.78 16.44 -9.04
CA SER A 98 20.22 16.39 -7.64
C SER A 98 20.61 15.01 -7.14
N LEU A 99 19.94 13.95 -7.60
CA LEU A 99 20.11 12.61 -7.01
C LEU A 99 20.57 11.54 -7.99
N LEU A 100 20.30 11.70 -9.30
CA LEU A 100 20.48 10.61 -10.28
C LEU A 100 21.87 10.59 -10.94
N SER A 101 22.65 11.66 -10.88
CA SER A 101 24.02 11.68 -11.44
C SER A 101 25.00 10.79 -10.68
N GLU A 102 24.72 10.48 -9.41
CA GLU A 102 25.61 9.73 -8.52
C GLU A 102 25.04 8.35 -8.16
N ARG A 103 23.90 7.95 -8.74
CA ARG A 103 23.17 6.74 -8.35
C ARG A 103 22.72 5.95 -9.55
N ARG A 104 22.72 4.63 -9.40
CA ARG A 104 22.12 3.67 -10.33
C ARG A 104 20.60 3.72 -10.17
N SER A 105 19.93 4.24 -11.19
CA SER A 105 18.48 4.42 -11.19
C SER A 105 17.77 3.14 -11.63
N PHE A 106 16.96 2.57 -10.74
CA PHE A 106 16.07 1.44 -11.01
C PHE A 106 14.64 1.96 -11.12
N VAL A 107 14.07 1.93 -12.32
CA VAL A 107 12.78 2.57 -12.60
C VAL A 107 11.70 1.53 -12.85
N VAL A 108 10.58 1.65 -12.14
CA VAL A 108 9.41 0.78 -12.34
C VAL A 108 8.31 1.56 -13.02
N ALA A 109 8.05 1.27 -14.28
CA ALA A 109 7.08 1.95 -15.13
C ALA A 109 6.00 0.99 -15.65
N GLY A 110 4.95 1.54 -16.26
CA GLY A 110 3.83 0.82 -16.87
C GLY A 110 2.47 1.32 -16.38
N THR A 111 1.37 0.98 -17.04
CA THR A 111 0.05 1.52 -16.70
C THR A 111 -0.40 1.08 -15.29
N HIS A 112 -0.22 -0.20 -14.95
CA HIS A 112 -0.67 -0.79 -13.68
C HIS A 112 0.50 -1.33 -12.84
N GLY A 113 0.29 -1.53 -11.54
CA GLY A 113 1.25 -2.27 -10.69
C GLY A 113 2.51 -1.51 -10.25
N LYS A 114 2.83 -0.34 -10.84
CA LYS A 114 4.04 0.46 -10.56
C LYS A 114 4.37 0.59 -9.07
N THR A 115 3.45 1.15 -8.28
CA THR A 115 3.63 1.40 -6.84
C THR A 115 3.93 0.12 -6.06
N THR A 116 3.26 -0.99 -6.39
CA THR A 116 3.45 -2.25 -5.67
C THR A 116 4.81 -2.86 -6.02
N THR A 117 5.18 -2.83 -7.29
CA THR A 117 6.44 -3.38 -7.78
C THR A 117 7.65 -2.56 -7.32
N SER A 118 7.58 -1.22 -7.31
CA SER A 118 8.64 -0.36 -6.76
C SER A 118 8.81 -0.54 -5.25
N SER A 119 7.71 -0.73 -4.52
CA SER A 119 7.70 -1.06 -3.09
C SER A 119 8.35 -2.42 -2.82
N LEU A 120 8.01 -3.44 -3.63
CA LEU A 120 8.59 -4.78 -3.53
C LEU A 120 10.08 -4.77 -3.82
N LEU A 121 10.51 -4.12 -4.91
CA LEU A 121 11.94 -4.02 -5.26
C LEU A 121 12.72 -3.33 -4.14
N THR A 122 12.23 -2.21 -3.64
CA THR A 122 12.86 -1.49 -2.52
C THR A 122 12.96 -2.37 -1.27
N TRP A 123 11.89 -3.09 -0.93
CA TRP A 123 11.85 -3.99 0.22
C TRP A 123 12.82 -5.17 0.07
N LEU A 124 12.85 -5.79 -1.11
CA LEU A 124 13.77 -6.88 -1.45
C LEU A 124 15.23 -6.45 -1.23
N LEU A 125 15.61 -5.31 -1.80
CA LEU A 125 16.96 -4.76 -1.67
C LEU A 125 17.30 -4.49 -0.19
N ARG A 126 16.37 -3.91 0.58
CA ARG A 126 16.59 -3.57 1.99
C ARG A 126 16.77 -4.78 2.87
N VAL A 127 15.93 -5.81 2.72
CA VAL A 127 16.06 -7.07 3.47
C VAL A 127 17.33 -7.82 3.06
N ALA A 128 17.74 -7.72 1.79
CA ALA A 128 18.99 -8.29 1.32
C ALA A 128 20.26 -7.51 1.75
N GLY A 129 20.11 -6.47 2.58
CA GLY A 129 21.22 -5.75 3.23
C GLY A 129 21.65 -4.45 2.54
N ALA A 130 20.97 -4.03 1.47
CA ALA A 130 21.20 -2.71 0.87
C ALA A 130 20.46 -1.60 1.63
N ASP A 131 20.86 -0.35 1.40
CA ASP A 131 20.12 0.84 1.85
C ASP A 131 19.84 1.74 0.64
N PRO A 132 18.92 1.34 -0.26
CA PRO A 132 18.61 2.11 -1.46
C PRO A 132 17.92 3.42 -1.09
N SER A 133 18.20 4.47 -1.86
CA SER A 133 17.27 5.60 -1.92
C SER A 133 16.00 5.19 -2.65
N TYR A 134 14.87 5.82 -2.37
CA TYR A 134 13.66 5.57 -3.13
C TYR A 134 12.69 6.74 -3.12
N LEU A 135 11.87 6.79 -4.17
CA LEU A 135 10.75 7.71 -4.33
C LEU A 135 9.58 6.98 -5.00
N ILE A 136 8.57 6.68 -4.20
CA ILE A 136 7.43 5.81 -4.54
C ILE A 136 6.14 6.62 -4.31
N GLY A 137 5.16 6.48 -5.20
CA GLY A 137 3.90 7.23 -5.16
C GLY A 137 2.94 6.81 -4.05
N GLY A 138 3.20 5.66 -3.41
CA GLY A 138 2.45 5.12 -2.27
C GLY A 138 3.32 4.91 -1.04
N VAL A 139 2.70 4.41 0.03
CA VAL A 139 3.38 4.14 1.31
C VAL A 139 3.50 2.63 1.51
N PRO A 140 4.69 2.03 1.32
CA PRO A 140 4.92 0.63 1.66
C PRO A 140 4.75 0.45 3.16
N GLN A 141 3.93 -0.52 3.59
CA GLN A 141 3.61 -0.69 5.02
C GLN A 141 4.86 -1.02 5.85
N ASN A 142 5.79 -1.80 5.29
CA ASN A 142 7.04 -2.15 5.96
C ASN A 142 8.04 -0.98 6.09
N LEU A 143 7.90 0.07 5.26
CA LEU A 143 8.84 1.21 5.24
C LEU A 143 8.26 2.46 5.90
N GLY A 144 6.93 2.53 6.08
CA GLY A 144 6.23 3.63 6.75
C GLY A 144 6.15 4.95 5.98
N ARG A 145 6.96 5.12 4.93
CA ARG A 145 7.04 6.34 4.09
C ARG A 145 7.33 6.02 2.64
N GLY A 146 6.87 6.89 1.74
CA GLY A 146 7.04 6.76 0.29
C GLY A 146 8.40 7.23 -0.25
N SER A 147 9.24 7.87 0.57
CA SER A 147 10.59 8.29 0.17
C SER A 147 11.62 8.11 1.27
N HIS A 148 12.88 7.90 0.87
CA HIS A 148 14.04 7.80 1.76
C HIS A 148 15.32 8.09 0.97
N LEU A 149 16.26 8.80 1.60
CA LEU A 149 17.60 8.99 1.08
C LEU A 149 18.52 7.97 1.76
N GLY A 150 18.84 6.90 1.02
CA GLY A 150 19.72 5.84 1.48
C GLY A 150 21.19 6.15 1.27
N ARG A 151 22.05 5.35 1.93
CA ARG A 151 23.51 5.39 1.79
C ARG A 151 24.04 4.54 0.63
N GLY A 152 23.19 3.68 0.06
CA GLY A 152 23.52 2.86 -1.10
C GLY A 152 23.63 3.67 -2.39
N ASP A 153 24.18 3.01 -3.41
CA ASP A 153 24.37 3.55 -4.76
C ASP A 153 23.11 3.43 -5.64
N VAL A 154 22.12 2.62 -5.22
CA VAL A 154 20.85 2.43 -5.95
C VAL A 154 19.81 3.45 -5.51
N ILE A 155 19.03 3.94 -6.48
CA ILE A 155 17.76 4.64 -6.24
C ILE A 155 16.62 3.93 -6.97
N VAL A 156 15.56 3.57 -6.24
CA VAL A 156 14.35 2.99 -6.82
C VAL A 156 13.30 4.07 -7.04
N LEU A 157 12.82 4.20 -8.27
CA LEU A 157 11.87 5.23 -8.68
C LEU A 157 10.62 4.60 -9.28
N GLU A 158 9.46 5.15 -8.90
CA GLU A 158 8.20 4.88 -9.61
C GLU A 158 8.11 5.77 -10.86
N GLY A 159 8.08 5.14 -12.04
CA GLY A 159 8.02 5.80 -13.35
C GLY A 159 6.62 6.29 -13.67
N ASP A 160 6.38 7.58 -13.45
CA ASP A 160 5.08 8.23 -13.69
C ASP A 160 4.99 8.80 -15.12
N GLU A 161 3.96 8.38 -15.84
CA GLU A 161 3.65 8.75 -17.21
C GLU A 161 3.03 10.14 -17.37
N TYR A 162 2.58 10.77 -16.27
CA TYR A 162 2.02 12.12 -16.32
C TYR A 162 3.04 13.19 -16.72
N ASP A 163 2.53 14.24 -17.38
CA ASP A 163 3.23 15.51 -17.64
C ASP A 163 3.91 16.08 -16.38
N THR A 164 5.02 16.79 -16.58
CA THR A 164 5.82 17.33 -15.48
C THR A 164 5.38 18.74 -15.05
N ALA A 165 5.30 19.68 -15.99
CA ALA A 165 5.01 21.10 -15.75
C ALA A 165 4.47 21.78 -17.03
N PHE A 166 3.97 23.02 -16.91
CA PHE A 166 3.43 23.73 -18.08
C PHE A 166 4.44 23.98 -19.21
N PHE A 167 5.75 23.94 -18.91
CA PHE A 167 6.85 24.14 -19.87
C PHE A 167 7.57 22.84 -20.24
N ASP A 168 7.15 21.72 -19.66
CA ASP A 168 7.75 20.40 -19.87
C ASP A 168 6.62 19.36 -19.85
N LYS A 169 6.14 19.08 -21.07
CA LYS A 169 4.96 18.26 -21.37
C LYS A 169 5.30 16.79 -21.63
N LYS A 170 6.52 16.39 -21.30
CA LYS A 170 6.95 15.00 -21.39
C LYS A 170 6.56 14.23 -20.13
N SER A 171 6.48 12.91 -20.24
CA SER A 171 6.30 12.02 -19.09
C SER A 171 7.49 12.12 -18.13
N LYS A 172 7.23 12.14 -16.81
CA LYS A 172 8.28 12.31 -15.78
C LYS A 172 9.38 11.26 -15.86
N PHE A 173 9.03 10.01 -16.17
CA PHE A 173 10.00 8.91 -16.24
C PHE A 173 11.11 9.13 -17.28
N LEU A 174 10.91 10.01 -18.27
CA LEU A 174 11.90 10.32 -19.30
C LEU A 174 13.14 11.04 -18.74
N HIS A 175 13.06 11.56 -17.52
CA HIS A 175 14.20 12.19 -16.84
C HIS A 175 14.95 11.23 -15.91
N TYR A 176 14.45 10.01 -15.70
CA TYR A 176 14.92 9.13 -14.62
C TYR A 176 16.17 8.32 -14.94
N ARG A 177 16.67 8.37 -16.18
CA ARG A 177 17.95 7.75 -16.61
C ARG A 177 18.13 6.31 -16.09
N PRO A 178 17.19 5.40 -16.40
CA PRO A 178 17.23 4.04 -15.88
C PRO A 178 18.49 3.29 -16.33
N VAL A 179 19.15 2.59 -15.40
CA VAL A 179 20.12 1.53 -15.74
C VAL A 179 19.48 0.14 -15.69
N LYS A 180 18.45 -0.01 -14.86
CA LYS A 180 17.55 -1.16 -14.86
C LYS A 180 16.11 -0.66 -14.82
N ALA A 181 15.23 -1.30 -15.58
CA ALA A 181 13.83 -0.94 -15.63
C ALA A 181 12.91 -2.15 -15.54
N ILE A 182 11.74 -1.94 -14.96
CA ILE A 182 10.61 -2.86 -15.04
C ILE A 182 9.51 -2.16 -15.84
N LEU A 183 8.96 -2.82 -16.85
CA LEU A 183 7.76 -2.39 -17.56
C LEU A 183 6.63 -3.38 -17.29
N THR A 184 5.71 -3.01 -16.40
CA THR A 184 4.67 -3.92 -15.91
C THR A 184 3.54 -4.14 -16.91
N SER A 185 3.11 -3.08 -17.59
CA SER A 185 2.04 -3.13 -18.61
C SER A 185 2.05 -1.86 -19.46
N VAL A 186 1.49 -1.93 -20.66
CA VAL A 186 1.19 -0.77 -21.50
C VAL A 186 -0.24 -0.90 -22.03
N GLU A 187 -1.14 -0.09 -21.50
CA GLU A 187 -2.58 -0.01 -21.82
C GLU A 187 -2.99 1.45 -21.97
N PHE A 188 -4.10 1.72 -22.67
CA PHE A 188 -4.67 3.06 -22.75
C PHE A 188 -5.27 3.48 -21.40
N ASP A 189 -4.70 4.53 -20.80
CA ASP A 189 -5.21 5.21 -19.61
C ASP A 189 -4.79 6.69 -19.68
N HIS A 190 -5.11 7.46 -18.64
CA HIS A 190 -4.82 8.88 -18.54
C HIS A 190 -5.34 9.65 -19.76
N ALA A 191 -6.61 9.40 -20.10
CA ALA A 191 -7.32 10.00 -21.23
C ALA A 191 -7.45 11.54 -21.14
N ASP A 192 -6.91 12.15 -20.08
CA ASP A 192 -6.75 13.59 -19.91
C ASP A 192 -5.44 14.14 -20.48
N ILE A 193 -4.44 13.30 -20.74
CA ILE A 193 -3.13 13.67 -21.30
C ILE A 193 -2.72 12.88 -22.54
N PHE A 194 -3.28 11.67 -22.74
CA PHE A 194 -3.06 10.87 -23.94
C PHE A 194 -4.36 10.75 -24.72
N ASP A 195 -4.33 11.08 -26.02
CA ASP A 195 -5.51 10.98 -26.88
C ASP A 195 -5.77 9.55 -27.35
N SER A 196 -4.73 8.69 -27.34
CA SER A 196 -4.82 7.33 -27.85
C SER A 196 -3.78 6.39 -27.23
N TYR A 197 -3.96 5.09 -27.48
CA TYR A 197 -3.00 4.05 -27.11
C TYR A 197 -1.61 4.30 -27.72
N GLU A 198 -1.54 4.76 -28.97
CA GLU A 198 -0.29 5.01 -29.68
C GLU A 198 0.54 6.10 -28.98
N GLN A 199 -0.10 7.17 -28.46
CA GLN A 199 0.63 8.24 -27.76
C GLN A 199 1.26 7.74 -26.46
N ILE A 200 0.51 6.99 -25.64
CA ILE A 200 1.07 6.42 -24.40
C ILE A 200 2.14 5.37 -24.70
N ARG A 201 1.95 4.54 -25.73
CA ARG A 201 2.96 3.58 -26.21
C ARG A 201 4.25 4.30 -26.60
N ASP A 202 4.17 5.36 -27.39
CA ASP A 202 5.34 6.10 -27.88
C ASP A 202 6.13 6.72 -26.72
N ALA A 203 5.46 7.20 -25.67
CA ALA A 203 6.14 7.66 -24.45
C ALA A 203 6.91 6.52 -23.76
N PHE A 204 6.35 5.31 -23.70
CA PHE A 204 7.07 4.14 -23.17
C PHE A 204 8.19 3.66 -24.09
N VAL A 205 8.08 3.82 -25.41
CA VAL A 205 9.19 3.58 -26.36
C VAL A 205 10.35 4.52 -26.06
N GLU A 206 10.09 5.83 -25.92
CA GLU A 206 11.13 6.80 -25.53
C GLU A 206 11.79 6.38 -24.20
N PHE A 207 11.04 5.85 -23.24
CA PHE A 207 11.58 5.38 -21.96
C PHE A 207 12.53 4.19 -22.08
N VAL A 208 12.13 3.14 -22.80
CA VAL A 208 12.97 1.93 -22.90
C VAL A 208 14.24 2.17 -23.71
N GLU A 209 14.23 3.15 -24.63
CA GLU A 209 15.41 3.58 -25.38
C GLU A 209 16.43 4.34 -24.51
N LEU A 210 16.03 4.87 -23.35
CA LEU A 210 16.96 5.50 -22.40
C LEU A 210 17.84 4.49 -21.66
N ILE A 211 17.47 3.21 -21.65
CA ILE A 211 18.19 2.17 -20.93
C ILE A 211 19.49 1.88 -21.69
N PRO A 212 20.67 1.94 -21.04
CA PRO A 212 21.94 1.70 -21.71
C PRO A 212 22.08 0.25 -22.15
N ALA A 213 22.94 -0.03 -23.13
CA ALA A 213 23.10 -1.36 -23.72
C ALA A 213 23.55 -2.45 -22.71
N ASP A 214 24.24 -2.06 -21.65
CA ASP A 214 24.64 -2.91 -20.51
C ASP A 214 23.60 -2.94 -19.37
N GLY A 215 22.45 -2.31 -19.58
CA GLY A 215 21.32 -2.30 -18.66
C GLY A 215 20.43 -3.52 -18.79
N LEU A 216 19.32 -3.51 -18.03
CA LEU A 216 18.32 -4.58 -18.00
C LEU A 216 16.91 -4.01 -18.05
N LEU A 217 16.07 -4.57 -18.94
CA LEU A 217 14.63 -4.37 -18.97
C LEU A 217 13.92 -5.67 -18.59
N VAL A 218 13.03 -5.61 -17.60
CA VAL A 218 12.17 -6.72 -17.18
C VAL A 218 10.71 -6.43 -17.56
N ILE A 219 10.07 -7.31 -18.34
CA ILE A 219 8.71 -7.10 -18.87
C ILE A 219 7.73 -8.24 -18.57
N ASP A 220 6.43 -7.94 -18.56
CA ASP A 220 5.38 -8.97 -18.54
C ASP A 220 5.18 -9.59 -19.93
N ALA A 221 5.47 -10.89 -20.08
CA ALA A 221 5.25 -11.64 -21.32
C ALA A 221 3.76 -11.84 -21.66
N ALA A 222 2.85 -11.61 -20.70
CA ALA A 222 1.41 -11.69 -20.92
C ALA A 222 0.79 -10.34 -21.34
N ASN A 223 1.54 -9.23 -21.30
CA ASN A 223 1.04 -7.93 -21.74
C ASN A 223 1.58 -7.59 -23.13
N GLU A 224 0.70 -7.63 -24.14
CA GLU A 224 1.06 -7.40 -25.54
C GLU A 224 1.73 -6.03 -25.76
N GLY A 225 1.25 -4.97 -25.09
CA GLY A 225 1.83 -3.64 -25.20
C GLY A 225 3.24 -3.54 -24.61
N ALA A 226 3.51 -4.21 -23.48
CA ALA A 226 4.85 -4.27 -22.91
C ALA A 226 5.82 -5.02 -23.83
N VAL A 227 5.36 -6.10 -24.48
CA VAL A 227 6.14 -6.86 -25.47
C VAL A 227 6.42 -6.00 -26.72
N GLU A 228 5.41 -5.28 -27.22
CA GLU A 228 5.57 -4.35 -28.36
C GLU A 228 6.63 -3.28 -28.07
N VAL A 229 6.54 -2.62 -26.92
CA VAL A 229 7.49 -1.58 -26.51
C VAL A 229 8.89 -2.15 -26.31
N ALA A 230 9.03 -3.30 -25.64
CA ALA A 230 10.32 -3.92 -25.36
C ALA A 230 11.11 -4.29 -26.62
N ALA A 231 10.45 -4.48 -27.77
CA ALA A 231 11.11 -4.72 -29.05
C ALA A 231 12.00 -3.54 -29.52
N LYS A 232 11.88 -2.36 -28.90
CA LYS A 232 12.73 -1.18 -29.16
C LYS A 232 13.93 -1.07 -28.23
N ALA A 233 13.97 -1.84 -27.14
CA ALA A 233 15.06 -1.80 -26.18
C ALA A 233 16.38 -2.23 -26.80
N GLN A 234 17.47 -1.57 -26.41
CA GLN A 234 18.84 -1.87 -26.87
C GLN A 234 19.66 -2.64 -25.81
N CYS A 235 19.03 -2.99 -24.70
CA CYS A 235 19.63 -3.65 -23.54
C CYS A 235 19.20 -5.12 -23.42
N GLU A 236 19.66 -5.81 -22.37
CA GLU A 236 19.14 -7.15 -22.07
C GLU A 236 17.64 -7.06 -21.72
N VAL A 237 16.82 -7.89 -22.36
CA VAL A 237 15.40 -8.03 -22.04
C VAL A 237 15.15 -9.39 -21.38
N GLN A 238 14.64 -9.36 -20.16
CA GLN A 238 14.10 -10.54 -19.48
C GLN A 238 12.59 -10.42 -19.37
N SER A 239 11.88 -11.52 -19.56
CA SER A 239 10.42 -11.54 -19.46
C SER A 239 9.95 -12.37 -18.28
N TYR A 240 8.78 -12.03 -17.72
CA TYR A 240 8.12 -12.84 -16.70
C TYR A 240 6.71 -13.23 -17.10
N ARG A 241 6.22 -14.35 -16.56
CA ARG A 241 4.84 -14.81 -16.79
C ARG A 241 4.29 -15.57 -15.59
N VAL A 242 3.04 -15.26 -15.23
CA VAL A 242 2.26 -16.09 -14.31
C VAL A 242 1.63 -17.23 -15.10
N LEU A 243 1.94 -18.47 -14.75
CA LEU A 243 1.47 -19.65 -15.47
C LEU A 243 0.00 -19.93 -15.21
N ASN A 244 -0.73 -20.23 -16.28
CA ASN A 244 -2.06 -20.79 -16.20
C ASN A 244 -2.03 -22.24 -15.72
N ARG A 245 -3.19 -22.75 -15.29
CA ARG A 245 -3.31 -24.14 -14.85
C ARG A 245 -3.00 -25.08 -16.02
N GLY A 246 -2.00 -25.94 -15.83
CA GLY A 246 -1.57 -26.94 -16.81
C GLY A 246 -0.41 -26.51 -17.69
N GLU A 247 0.01 -25.24 -17.66
CA GLU A 247 1.24 -24.80 -18.30
C GLU A 247 2.47 -25.33 -17.54
N ALA A 248 3.44 -25.87 -18.27
CA ALA A 248 4.73 -26.24 -17.73
C ALA A 248 5.69 -25.04 -17.82
N PRO A 249 6.53 -24.77 -16.80
CA PRO A 249 7.53 -23.72 -16.88
C PRO A 249 8.53 -24.05 -18.00
N SER A 250 8.76 -23.10 -18.90
CA SER A 250 9.71 -23.22 -20.01
C SER A 250 10.28 -21.84 -20.35
N GLU A 251 11.51 -21.81 -20.86
CA GLU A 251 12.14 -20.60 -21.41
C GLU A 251 11.37 -20.05 -22.62
N ASP A 252 10.66 -20.91 -23.37
CA ASP A 252 9.81 -20.49 -24.50
C ASP A 252 8.62 -19.62 -24.06
N LEU A 253 8.20 -19.72 -22.79
CA LEU A 253 7.11 -18.91 -22.25
C LEU A 253 7.59 -17.58 -21.71
N ALA A 254 8.69 -17.60 -20.94
CA ALA A 254 9.32 -16.43 -20.36
C ALA A 254 10.66 -16.79 -19.71
N THR A 255 11.54 -15.79 -19.52
CA THR A 255 12.74 -15.96 -18.70
C THR A 255 12.39 -16.39 -17.28
N TRP A 256 11.34 -15.78 -16.70
CA TRP A 256 10.85 -16.06 -15.36
C TRP A 256 9.41 -16.59 -15.41
N CYS A 257 9.16 -17.78 -14.88
CA CYS A 257 7.82 -18.33 -14.77
C CYS A 257 7.42 -18.45 -13.30
N VAL A 258 6.20 -18.04 -12.95
CA VAL A 258 5.66 -18.22 -11.59
C VAL A 258 4.42 -19.10 -11.61
N ARG A 259 4.40 -20.12 -10.74
CA ARG A 259 3.30 -21.08 -10.61
C ARG A 259 2.68 -21.01 -9.23
N VAL A 260 1.38 -20.71 -9.16
CA VAL A 260 0.62 -20.75 -7.90
C VAL A 260 0.48 -22.21 -7.44
N THR A 261 0.85 -22.48 -6.19
CA THR A 261 0.70 -23.81 -5.55
C THR A 261 -0.37 -23.81 -4.47
N SER A 262 -0.72 -22.65 -3.90
CA SER A 262 -1.81 -22.53 -2.92
C SER A 262 -3.21 -22.69 -3.53
N ARG A 263 -4.10 -23.31 -2.76
CA ARG A 263 -5.53 -23.43 -3.06
C ARG A 263 -6.28 -22.12 -2.77
N PRO A 264 -7.47 -21.89 -3.39
CA PRO A 264 -8.38 -20.83 -2.97
C PRO A 264 -8.66 -20.89 -1.46
N GLY A 265 -8.88 -19.73 -0.83
CA GLY A 265 -9.06 -19.63 0.63
C GLY A 265 -7.77 -19.71 1.47
N ALA A 266 -6.62 -20.02 0.86
CA ALA A 266 -5.36 -20.04 1.58
C ALA A 266 -5.01 -18.67 2.17
N ARG A 267 -4.53 -18.67 3.43
CA ARG A 267 -4.11 -17.46 4.18
C ARG A 267 -2.80 -16.84 3.72
N ARG A 268 -2.06 -17.52 2.85
CA ARG A 268 -0.91 -16.97 2.12
C ARG A 268 -0.96 -17.51 0.70
N THR A 269 -0.50 -16.71 -0.25
CA THR A 269 -0.31 -17.18 -1.62
C THR A 269 1.02 -17.91 -1.65
N ALA A 270 0.99 -19.23 -1.82
CA ALA A 270 2.18 -20.05 -2.02
C ALA A 270 2.41 -20.26 -3.52
N PHE A 271 3.67 -20.18 -3.93
CA PHE A 271 4.05 -20.27 -5.33
C PHE A 271 5.48 -20.79 -5.51
N GLU A 272 5.78 -21.23 -6.72
CA GLU A 272 7.13 -21.61 -7.15
C GLU A 272 7.59 -20.64 -8.24
N LEU A 273 8.87 -20.28 -8.20
CA LEU A 273 9.52 -19.44 -9.20
C LEU A 273 10.50 -20.28 -10.01
N TYR A 274 10.51 -20.05 -11.32
CA TYR A 274 11.38 -20.73 -12.27
C TYR A 274 12.15 -19.70 -13.10
N GLU A 275 13.42 -20.01 -13.39
CA GLU A 275 14.27 -19.26 -14.30
C GLU A 275 14.64 -20.18 -15.46
N ARG A 276 14.26 -19.81 -16.69
CA ARG A 276 14.48 -20.59 -17.92
C ARG A 276 14.10 -22.07 -17.75
N GLY A 277 12.93 -22.30 -17.16
CA GLY A 277 12.38 -23.64 -16.87
C GLY A 277 12.93 -24.36 -15.64
N SER A 278 14.02 -23.87 -15.03
CA SER A 278 14.63 -24.47 -13.83
C SER A 278 14.02 -23.89 -12.56
N LEU A 279 13.70 -24.74 -11.58
CA LEU A 279 13.14 -24.30 -10.29
C LEU A 279 14.18 -23.47 -9.52
N VAL A 280 13.81 -22.24 -9.16
CA VAL A 280 14.62 -21.35 -8.32
C VAL A 280 14.27 -21.56 -6.84
N GLY A 281 12.99 -21.71 -6.53
CA GLY A 281 12.54 -21.95 -5.16
C GLY A 281 11.03 -21.90 -4.98
N SER A 282 10.59 -22.25 -3.77
CA SER A 282 9.20 -22.15 -3.32
C SER A 282 9.07 -21.03 -2.29
N PHE A 283 8.06 -20.19 -2.46
CA PHE A 283 7.88 -18.96 -1.69
C PHE A 283 6.43 -18.83 -1.20
N SER A 284 6.22 -17.92 -0.26
CA SER A 284 4.88 -17.52 0.16
C SER A 284 4.78 -16.04 0.47
N THR A 285 3.67 -15.41 0.11
CA THR A 285 3.42 -13.99 0.34
C THR A 285 2.04 -13.75 0.95
N LEU A 286 1.88 -12.59 1.59
CA LEU A 286 0.59 -12.06 2.03
C LEU A 286 -0.24 -11.51 0.87
N LEU A 287 0.42 -11.07 -0.20
CA LEU A 287 -0.25 -10.50 -1.36
C LEU A 287 -1.12 -11.55 -2.07
N THR A 288 -2.22 -11.10 -2.66
CA THR A 288 -3.14 -12.00 -3.38
C THR A 288 -3.33 -11.57 -4.83
N GLY A 289 -3.64 -12.53 -5.69
CA GLY A 289 -3.88 -12.31 -7.12
C GLY A 289 -2.65 -12.59 -7.97
N ALA A 290 -2.90 -13.04 -9.20
CA ALA A 290 -1.85 -13.32 -10.19
C ALA A 290 -1.00 -12.07 -10.48
N TYR A 291 -1.63 -10.90 -10.59
CA TYR A 291 -0.94 -9.64 -10.83
C TYR A 291 0.09 -9.29 -9.74
N ASN A 292 -0.16 -9.66 -8.47
CA ASN A 292 0.81 -9.46 -7.41
C ASN A 292 1.98 -10.45 -7.50
N LEU A 293 1.76 -11.67 -8.02
CA LEU A 293 2.86 -12.59 -8.32
C LEU A 293 3.70 -12.13 -9.51
N ALA A 294 3.07 -11.51 -10.51
CA ALA A 294 3.77 -10.80 -11.58
C ALA A 294 4.65 -9.67 -11.00
N ASN A 295 4.09 -8.80 -10.16
CA ASN A 295 4.85 -7.72 -9.48
C ASN A 295 6.04 -8.27 -8.67
N ILE A 296 5.82 -9.34 -7.90
CA ILE A 296 6.88 -10.01 -7.13
C ILE A 296 7.97 -10.55 -8.05
N THR A 297 7.58 -11.23 -9.13
CA THR A 297 8.52 -11.84 -10.07
C THR A 297 9.38 -10.78 -10.77
N ALA A 298 8.76 -9.68 -11.19
CA ALA A 298 9.46 -8.57 -11.83
C ALA A 298 10.52 -7.95 -10.90
N ALA A 299 10.11 -7.65 -9.65
CA ALA A 299 11.02 -7.12 -8.64
C ALA A 299 12.11 -8.13 -8.25
N PHE A 300 11.77 -9.42 -8.15
CA PHE A 300 12.73 -10.49 -7.88
C PHE A 300 13.78 -10.61 -8.98
N ALA A 301 13.39 -10.55 -10.26
CA ALA A 301 14.32 -10.64 -11.39
C ALA A 301 15.37 -9.52 -11.34
N VAL A 302 14.94 -8.27 -11.12
CA VAL A 302 15.86 -7.13 -10.96
C VAL A 302 16.77 -7.32 -9.76
N ALA A 303 16.23 -7.67 -8.57
CA ALA A 303 17.05 -7.89 -7.39
C ALA A 303 18.04 -9.07 -7.57
N ARG A 304 17.62 -10.16 -8.21
CA ARG A 304 18.45 -11.33 -8.47
C ARG A 304 19.62 -11.00 -9.40
N SER A 305 19.41 -10.10 -10.36
CA SER A 305 20.45 -9.60 -11.27
C SER A 305 21.51 -8.72 -10.58
N GLU A 306 21.25 -8.25 -9.35
CA GLU A 306 22.25 -7.59 -8.49
C GLU A 306 23.06 -8.59 -7.64
N GLY A 307 22.80 -9.90 -7.78
CA GLY A 307 23.55 -10.95 -7.10
C GLY A 307 23.05 -11.32 -5.70
N TYR A 308 21.90 -10.78 -5.26
CA TYR A 308 21.30 -11.19 -3.98
C TYR A 308 20.83 -12.64 -4.00
N SER A 309 20.97 -13.33 -2.86
CA SER A 309 20.65 -14.75 -2.74
C SER A 309 19.15 -15.02 -2.74
N VAL A 310 18.76 -16.21 -3.19
CA VAL A 310 17.35 -16.64 -3.28
C VAL A 310 16.70 -16.65 -1.88
N GLU A 311 17.46 -17.01 -0.86
CA GLU A 311 17.01 -17.09 0.53
C GLU A 311 16.67 -15.70 1.07
N ALA A 312 17.53 -14.71 0.87
CA ALA A 312 17.31 -13.34 1.33
C ALA A 312 16.08 -12.71 0.63
N LEU A 313 15.97 -12.91 -0.69
CA LEU A 313 14.83 -12.43 -1.46
C LEU A 313 13.53 -13.15 -1.07
N GLY A 314 13.59 -14.46 -0.82
CA GLY A 314 12.47 -15.25 -0.35
C GLY A 314 11.95 -14.81 1.02
N GLU A 315 12.86 -14.48 1.93
CA GLU A 315 12.50 -13.91 3.23
C GLU A 315 11.84 -12.54 3.09
N ALA A 316 12.35 -11.68 2.22
CA ALA A 316 11.73 -10.38 1.98
C ALA A 316 10.30 -10.52 1.40
N ILE A 317 10.10 -11.42 0.42
CA ILE A 317 8.76 -11.74 -0.12
C ILE A 317 7.83 -12.20 1.00
N ARG A 318 8.33 -13.03 1.92
CA ARG A 318 7.56 -13.54 3.05
C ARG A 318 7.14 -12.43 4.01
N LEU A 319 8.02 -11.45 4.26
CA LEU A 319 7.80 -10.37 5.21
C LEU A 319 7.05 -9.16 4.64
N PHE A 320 6.91 -9.06 3.31
CA PHE A 320 6.25 -7.92 2.69
C PHE A 320 4.76 -7.87 3.03
N ARG A 321 4.34 -6.79 3.70
CA ARG A 321 2.96 -6.57 4.20
C ARG A 321 2.04 -5.92 3.18
N GLY A 322 2.59 -5.35 2.11
CA GLY A 322 1.85 -4.63 1.09
C GLY A 322 2.06 -3.12 1.15
N VAL A 323 1.17 -2.40 0.47
CA VAL A 323 1.21 -0.95 0.31
C VAL A 323 -0.13 -0.40 0.80
N LYS A 324 -0.13 0.74 1.49
CA LYS A 324 -1.38 1.40 1.88
C LYS A 324 -2.26 1.60 0.64
N ARG A 325 -3.57 1.37 0.80
CA ARG A 325 -4.59 1.48 -0.26
C ARG A 325 -4.38 0.53 -1.46
N ARG A 326 -3.67 -0.60 -1.28
CA ARG A 326 -3.57 -1.69 -2.27
C ARG A 326 -3.94 -3.00 -1.59
N GLN A 327 -5.18 -3.43 -1.75
CA GLN A 327 -5.83 -4.53 -1.00
C GLN A 327 -5.57 -4.45 0.51
N GLU A 328 -5.59 -3.24 1.05
CA GLU A 328 -5.25 -3.00 2.44
C GLU A 328 -6.43 -3.41 3.33
N LEU A 329 -6.18 -4.33 4.26
CA LEU A 329 -7.10 -4.63 5.34
C LEU A 329 -7.07 -3.49 6.35
N LEU A 330 -8.21 -2.83 6.56
CA LEU A 330 -8.36 -1.74 7.53
C LEU A 330 -8.70 -2.26 8.91
N GLY A 331 -9.51 -3.32 8.95
CA GLY A 331 -9.93 -3.93 10.20
C GLY A 331 -11.00 -5.00 9.99
N VAL A 332 -11.40 -5.59 11.10
CA VAL A 332 -12.53 -6.51 11.19
C VAL A 332 -13.52 -5.97 12.21
N VAL A 333 -14.77 -5.81 11.80
CA VAL A 333 -15.85 -5.29 12.63
C VAL A 333 -17.05 -6.21 12.53
N GLN A 334 -17.54 -6.72 13.67
CA GLN A 334 -18.62 -7.73 13.70
C GLN A 334 -18.38 -8.93 12.75
N GLY A 335 -17.13 -9.35 12.58
CA GLY A 335 -16.75 -10.44 11.66
C GLY A 335 -16.72 -10.08 10.17
N VAL A 336 -17.09 -8.85 9.79
CA VAL A 336 -16.94 -8.30 8.43
C VAL A 336 -15.52 -7.78 8.25
N ARG A 337 -14.86 -8.17 7.16
CA ARG A 337 -13.55 -7.65 6.77
C ARG A 337 -13.73 -6.38 5.96
N LEU A 338 -13.14 -5.28 6.39
CA LEU A 338 -13.15 -4.03 5.62
C LEU A 338 -11.79 -3.81 4.95
N MET A 339 -11.82 -3.64 3.64
CA MET A 339 -10.64 -3.43 2.81
C MET A 339 -10.77 -2.18 1.94
N GLN A 340 -9.63 -1.65 1.54
CA GLN A 340 -9.56 -0.57 0.55
C GLN A 340 -8.52 -0.85 -0.54
N ASP A 341 -8.81 -0.41 -1.75
CA ASP A 341 -7.93 -0.50 -2.91
C ASP A 341 -8.05 0.74 -3.80
N PHE A 342 -6.93 1.14 -4.41
CA PHE A 342 -6.82 2.28 -5.32
C PHE A 342 -7.30 1.96 -6.76
N ALA A 343 -7.62 0.70 -7.06
CA ALA A 343 -8.09 0.25 -8.37
C ALA A 343 -9.23 1.14 -8.87
N HIS A 344 -9.04 1.69 -10.06
CA HIS A 344 -9.99 2.57 -10.73
C HIS A 344 -10.12 2.20 -12.20
N HIS A 345 -9.05 1.77 -12.86
CA HIS A 345 -9.12 1.24 -14.23
C HIS A 345 -9.88 -0.11 -14.25
N PRO A 346 -10.73 -0.39 -15.26
CA PRO A 346 -11.49 -1.65 -15.35
C PRO A 346 -10.65 -2.92 -15.17
N THR A 347 -9.48 -3.00 -15.82
CA THR A 347 -8.53 -4.11 -15.65
C THR A 347 -8.14 -4.32 -14.20
N ALA A 348 -7.76 -3.24 -13.50
CA ALA A 348 -7.34 -3.29 -12.10
C ALA A 348 -8.52 -3.66 -11.17
N VAL A 349 -9.73 -3.16 -11.47
CA VAL A 349 -10.95 -3.49 -10.73
C VAL A 349 -11.25 -4.98 -10.83
N ASP A 350 -11.26 -5.56 -12.04
CA ASP A 350 -11.51 -6.98 -12.26
C ASP A 350 -10.48 -7.86 -11.54
N LEU A 351 -9.18 -7.55 -11.72
CA LEU A 351 -8.09 -8.28 -11.11
C LEU A 351 -8.18 -8.25 -9.57
N THR A 352 -8.51 -7.11 -8.98
CA THR A 352 -8.68 -6.96 -7.53
C THR A 352 -9.87 -7.78 -7.03
N ILE A 353 -11.03 -7.69 -7.68
CA ILE A 353 -12.25 -8.41 -7.25
C ILE A 353 -12.05 -9.93 -7.37
N ARG A 354 -11.46 -10.42 -8.47
CA ARG A 354 -11.15 -11.85 -8.64
C ARG A 354 -10.14 -12.36 -7.61
N ALA A 355 -9.12 -11.57 -7.31
CA ALA A 355 -8.13 -11.92 -6.29
C ALA A 355 -8.79 -12.03 -4.90
N LEU A 356 -9.63 -11.06 -4.52
CA LEU A 356 -10.36 -11.08 -3.26
C LEU A 356 -11.35 -12.23 -3.18
N ARG A 357 -12.09 -12.52 -4.27
CA ARG A 357 -12.99 -13.67 -4.35
C ARG A 357 -12.25 -14.99 -4.14
N ARG A 358 -11.07 -15.14 -4.76
CA ARG A 358 -10.25 -16.35 -4.58
C ARG A 358 -9.68 -16.45 -3.16
N ARG A 359 -9.37 -15.31 -2.55
CA ARG A 359 -8.82 -15.22 -1.18
C ARG A 359 -9.85 -15.56 -0.11
N TYR A 360 -11.06 -15.04 -0.29
CA TYR A 360 -12.20 -15.17 0.61
C TYR A 360 -13.34 -15.83 -0.18
N PRO A 361 -13.24 -17.13 -0.48
CA PRO A 361 -14.28 -17.85 -1.20
C PRO A 361 -15.56 -17.96 -0.38
N GLU A 362 -15.42 -17.95 0.95
CA GLU A 362 -16.53 -17.93 1.91
C GLU A 362 -17.04 -16.50 2.12
N GLY A 363 -18.35 -16.36 2.25
CA GLY A 363 -19.03 -15.08 2.44
C GLY A 363 -19.25 -14.28 1.15
N ALA A 364 -20.05 -13.23 1.26
CA ALA A 364 -20.30 -12.29 0.18
C ALA A 364 -19.13 -11.31 0.01
N LEU A 365 -18.82 -10.96 -1.24
CA LEU A 365 -17.90 -9.88 -1.59
C LEU A 365 -18.72 -8.66 -2.00
N HIS A 366 -18.73 -7.65 -1.12
CA HIS A 366 -19.38 -6.36 -1.31
C HIS A 366 -18.36 -5.39 -1.90
N VAL A 367 -18.61 -4.91 -3.12
CA VAL A 367 -17.70 -4.01 -3.83
C VAL A 367 -18.32 -2.62 -3.90
N CYS A 368 -17.71 -1.65 -3.22
CA CYS A 368 -18.08 -0.25 -3.29
C CYS A 368 -17.15 0.46 -4.27
N PHE A 369 -17.68 1.09 -5.31
CA PHE A 369 -16.89 1.74 -6.35
C PHE A 369 -17.18 3.25 -6.40
N GLU A 370 -16.13 4.07 -6.28
CA GLU A 370 -16.19 5.52 -6.46
C GLU A 370 -15.55 5.92 -7.80
N PRO A 371 -16.33 6.39 -8.79
CA PRO A 371 -15.77 7.02 -9.98
C PRO A 371 -15.09 8.34 -9.59
N ARG A 372 -13.75 8.31 -9.43
CA ARG A 372 -12.99 9.46 -8.91
C ARG A 372 -11.77 9.91 -9.72
N SER A 373 -11.01 9.00 -10.31
CA SER A 373 -9.84 9.34 -11.12
C SER A 373 -10.23 10.16 -12.38
N SER A 374 -9.24 10.72 -13.07
CA SER A 374 -9.48 11.49 -14.30
C SER A 374 -10.23 10.66 -15.36
N SER A 375 -9.79 9.41 -15.56
CA SER A 375 -10.39 8.47 -16.49
C SER A 375 -11.68 7.83 -15.94
N SER A 376 -11.71 7.39 -14.68
CA SER A 376 -12.87 6.66 -14.13
C SER A 376 -14.14 7.49 -13.99
N ARG A 377 -14.03 8.81 -13.96
CA ARG A 377 -15.19 9.71 -13.96
C ARG A 377 -15.84 9.85 -15.34
N ARG A 378 -15.16 9.37 -16.39
CA ARG A 378 -15.59 9.50 -17.78
C ARG A 378 -16.21 8.20 -18.31
N ASP A 379 -17.09 8.34 -19.30
CA ASP A 379 -17.80 7.23 -19.94
C ASP A 379 -16.90 6.35 -20.82
N VAL A 380 -15.66 6.79 -21.09
CA VAL A 380 -14.67 6.05 -21.91
C VAL A 380 -14.39 4.62 -21.44
N PHE A 381 -14.65 4.32 -20.16
CA PHE A 381 -14.44 3.01 -19.55
C PHE A 381 -15.75 2.26 -19.26
N PHE A 382 -16.90 2.77 -19.71
CA PHE A 382 -18.21 2.16 -19.44
C PHE A 382 -18.23 0.67 -19.78
N ASP A 383 -17.87 0.32 -21.03
CA ASP A 383 -17.87 -1.05 -21.52
C ASP A 383 -16.93 -1.95 -20.69
N GLY A 384 -15.73 -1.44 -20.35
CA GLY A 384 -14.77 -2.15 -19.51
C GLY A 384 -15.34 -2.44 -18.11
N TYR A 385 -16.03 -1.47 -17.50
CA TYR A 385 -16.66 -1.68 -16.20
C TYR A 385 -17.77 -2.72 -16.24
N THR A 386 -18.50 -2.87 -17.34
CA THR A 386 -19.63 -3.82 -17.38
C THR A 386 -19.22 -5.25 -17.02
N ALA A 387 -18.01 -5.68 -17.39
CA ALA A 387 -17.50 -7.02 -17.06
C ALA A 387 -16.62 -7.06 -15.80
N ALA A 388 -16.07 -5.92 -15.37
CA ALA A 388 -15.05 -5.88 -14.32
C ALA A 388 -15.57 -6.31 -12.93
N PHE A 389 -16.90 -6.33 -12.73
CA PHE A 389 -17.50 -6.67 -11.44
C PHE A 389 -18.08 -8.09 -11.36
N ASP A 390 -17.93 -8.92 -12.40
CA ASP A 390 -18.59 -10.24 -12.50
C ASP A 390 -18.30 -11.18 -11.30
N ALA A 391 -17.15 -11.02 -10.64
CA ALA A 391 -16.77 -11.83 -9.47
C ALA A 391 -17.31 -11.30 -8.12
N ALA A 392 -17.98 -10.14 -8.10
CA ALA A 392 -18.58 -9.56 -6.90
C ALA A 392 -19.89 -10.27 -6.52
N SER A 393 -20.23 -10.31 -5.23
CA SER A 393 -21.57 -10.75 -4.79
C SER A 393 -22.56 -9.61 -4.92
N ARG A 394 -22.12 -8.40 -4.58
CA ARG A 394 -22.92 -7.19 -4.65
C ARG A 394 -22.05 -5.99 -4.99
N VAL A 395 -22.54 -5.10 -5.84
CA VAL A 395 -21.84 -3.90 -6.30
C VAL A 395 -22.63 -2.66 -5.89
N TYR A 396 -21.93 -1.72 -5.27
CA TYR A 396 -22.45 -0.44 -4.82
C TYR A 396 -21.74 0.66 -5.61
N VAL A 397 -22.45 1.30 -6.53
CA VAL A 397 -21.91 2.37 -7.38
C VAL A 397 -22.20 3.71 -6.73
N ALA A 398 -21.16 4.40 -6.29
CA ALA A 398 -21.25 5.73 -5.70
C ALA A 398 -21.52 6.80 -6.78
N PRO A 399 -22.00 8.00 -6.39
CA PRO A 399 -22.04 9.12 -7.33
C PRO A 399 -20.63 9.47 -7.84
N VAL A 400 -20.56 10.03 -9.05
CA VAL A 400 -19.30 10.52 -9.62
C VAL A 400 -18.72 11.62 -8.74
N TYR A 401 -17.45 11.52 -8.36
CA TYR A 401 -16.80 12.55 -7.57
C TYR A 401 -16.48 13.79 -8.40
N ALA A 402 -16.88 14.97 -7.93
CA ALA A 402 -16.63 16.26 -8.59
C ALA A 402 -16.97 16.24 -10.10
N PRO A 403 -18.23 15.91 -10.47
CA PRO A 403 -18.64 15.74 -11.86
C PRO A 403 -18.50 17.03 -12.68
N GLU A 404 -18.55 18.20 -12.03
CA GLU A 404 -18.34 19.51 -12.65
C GLU A 404 -16.92 19.71 -13.22
N ARG A 405 -15.98 18.84 -12.87
CA ARG A 405 -14.61 18.83 -13.41
C ARG A 405 -14.43 17.92 -14.63
N VAL A 406 -15.50 17.28 -15.08
CA VAL A 406 -15.50 16.41 -16.26
C VAL A 406 -16.13 17.20 -17.43
N PRO A 407 -15.57 17.13 -18.65
CA PRO A 407 -16.18 17.80 -19.80
C PRO A 407 -17.63 17.36 -20.05
N ASP A 408 -18.45 18.29 -20.54
CA ASP A 408 -19.86 18.06 -20.83
C ASP A 408 -20.06 16.83 -21.73
N GLY A 409 -21.04 15.99 -21.38
CA GLY A 409 -21.37 14.77 -22.12
C GLY A 409 -20.39 13.61 -21.96
N GLN A 410 -19.33 13.77 -21.15
CA GLN A 410 -18.36 12.68 -20.90
C GLN A 410 -18.51 12.03 -19.52
N VAL A 411 -19.36 12.56 -18.63
CA VAL A 411 -19.55 12.02 -17.28
C VAL A 411 -20.10 10.58 -17.34
N LEU A 412 -19.48 9.67 -16.59
CA LEU A 412 -19.95 8.29 -16.45
C LEU A 412 -21.38 8.25 -15.89
N ASP A 413 -22.30 7.59 -16.60
CA ASP A 413 -23.65 7.34 -16.10
C ASP A 413 -23.66 6.14 -15.14
N THR A 414 -23.61 6.44 -13.85
CA THR A 414 -23.64 5.44 -12.77
C THR A 414 -24.96 4.65 -12.71
N THR A 415 -26.08 5.22 -13.16
CA THR A 415 -27.38 4.54 -13.20
C THR A 415 -27.40 3.52 -14.33
N ALA A 416 -26.94 3.93 -15.52
CA ALA A 416 -26.78 3.03 -16.65
C ALA A 416 -25.80 1.91 -16.34
N LEU A 417 -24.68 2.22 -15.67
CA LEU A 417 -23.69 1.21 -15.26
C LEU A 417 -24.34 0.17 -14.32
N ALA A 418 -25.02 0.60 -13.26
CA ALA A 418 -25.70 -0.34 -12.36
C ALA A 418 -26.75 -1.20 -13.09
N SER A 419 -27.45 -0.63 -14.09
CA SER A 419 -28.40 -1.37 -14.94
C SER A 419 -27.71 -2.41 -15.83
N ALA A 420 -26.57 -2.05 -16.44
CA ALA A 420 -25.78 -2.97 -17.25
C ALA A 420 -25.24 -4.14 -16.41
N LEU A 421 -24.74 -3.86 -15.20
CA LEU A 421 -24.29 -4.88 -14.25
C LEU A 421 -25.43 -5.84 -13.86
N ARG A 422 -26.63 -5.32 -13.58
CA ARG A 422 -27.82 -6.15 -13.31
C ARG A 422 -28.21 -7.02 -14.51
N SER A 423 -28.11 -6.49 -15.72
CA SER A 423 -28.41 -7.22 -16.96
C SER A 423 -27.45 -8.40 -17.20
N ARG A 424 -26.25 -8.34 -16.62
CA ARG A 424 -25.27 -9.44 -16.61
C ARG A 424 -25.45 -10.43 -15.45
N GLY A 425 -26.42 -10.20 -14.57
CA GLY A 425 -26.72 -11.06 -13.43
C GLY A 425 -26.04 -10.66 -12.11
N ALA A 426 -25.31 -9.54 -12.07
CA ALA A 426 -24.76 -9.02 -10.82
C ALA A 426 -25.84 -8.35 -9.96
N THR A 427 -25.74 -8.47 -8.63
CA THR A 427 -26.57 -7.64 -7.74
C THR A 427 -25.93 -6.26 -7.65
N ALA A 428 -26.47 -5.26 -8.34
CA ALA A 428 -25.86 -3.93 -8.42
C ALA A 428 -26.88 -2.80 -8.20
N SER A 429 -26.48 -1.78 -7.46
CA SER A 429 -27.25 -0.56 -7.18
C SER A 429 -26.38 0.68 -7.32
N ASN A 430 -26.97 1.79 -7.75
CA ASN A 430 -26.36 3.11 -7.70
C ASN A 430 -26.99 3.94 -6.57
N TYR A 431 -26.25 4.90 -6.04
CA TYR A 431 -26.65 5.70 -4.88
C TYR A 431 -26.50 7.20 -5.14
N GLY A 432 -27.36 8.01 -4.53
CA GLY A 432 -27.33 9.47 -4.65
C GLY A 432 -26.28 10.11 -3.75
N SER A 433 -25.91 9.44 -2.66
CA SER A 433 -24.88 9.91 -1.73
C SER A 433 -24.02 8.76 -1.18
N ILE A 434 -22.83 9.12 -0.66
CA ILE A 434 -21.93 8.17 0.02
C ILE A 434 -22.58 7.65 1.31
N ALA A 435 -23.41 8.45 1.98
CA ALA A 435 -24.11 8.05 3.20
C ALA A 435 -25.13 6.94 2.93
N GLU A 436 -25.99 7.12 1.92
CA GLU A 436 -26.97 6.11 1.50
C GLU A 436 -26.30 4.79 1.08
N LEU A 437 -25.16 4.89 0.39
CA LEU A 437 -24.36 3.72 0.03
C LEU A 437 -23.86 3.00 1.29
N GLY A 438 -23.32 3.74 2.25
CA GLY A 438 -22.85 3.20 3.52
C GLY A 438 -23.97 2.52 4.32
N ASP A 439 -25.17 3.11 4.36
CA ASP A 439 -26.35 2.52 4.99
C ASP A 439 -26.70 1.15 4.37
N ALA A 440 -26.70 1.07 3.03
CA ALA A 440 -27.00 -0.17 2.32
C ALA A 440 -25.89 -1.24 2.47
N VAL A 441 -24.64 -0.83 2.72
CA VAL A 441 -23.56 -1.79 3.06
C VAL A 441 -23.80 -2.39 4.44
N ILE A 442 -24.14 -1.55 5.42
CA ILE A 442 -24.42 -1.98 6.81
C ILE A 442 -25.64 -2.92 6.86
N GLU A 443 -26.68 -2.63 6.07
CA GLU A 443 -27.89 -3.46 6.00
C GLU A 443 -27.62 -4.87 5.45
N HIS A 444 -26.68 -5.01 4.53
CA HIS A 444 -26.53 -6.25 3.75
C HIS A 444 -25.31 -7.10 4.10
N ALA A 445 -24.26 -6.52 4.68
CA ALA A 445 -23.06 -7.28 5.03
C ALA A 445 -23.26 -8.07 6.33
N ALA A 446 -22.75 -9.29 6.35
CA ALA A 446 -22.88 -10.22 7.47
C ALA A 446 -21.50 -10.74 7.94
N PRO A 447 -21.41 -11.29 9.17
CA PRO A 447 -20.18 -11.90 9.66
C PRO A 447 -19.63 -12.93 8.67
N GLY A 448 -18.35 -12.83 8.34
CA GLY A 448 -17.73 -13.67 7.31
C GLY A 448 -17.67 -13.02 5.94
N ASP A 449 -18.32 -11.88 5.71
CA ASP A 449 -18.25 -11.15 4.44
C ASP A 449 -16.99 -10.29 4.32
N THR A 450 -16.73 -9.82 3.10
CA THR A 450 -15.68 -8.86 2.80
C THR A 450 -16.27 -7.66 2.07
N VAL A 451 -16.04 -6.47 2.62
CA VAL A 451 -16.36 -5.19 1.99
C VAL A 451 -15.07 -4.58 1.46
N VAL A 452 -15.02 -4.26 0.17
CA VAL A 452 -13.88 -3.58 -0.45
C VAL A 452 -14.31 -2.23 -1.02
N LEU A 453 -13.56 -1.19 -0.66
CA LEU A 453 -13.73 0.17 -1.17
C LEU A 453 -12.72 0.43 -2.29
N LEU A 454 -13.21 0.61 -3.51
CA LEU A 454 -12.41 0.89 -4.71
C LEU A 454 -12.46 2.39 -5.00
N SER A 455 -11.39 3.12 -4.69
CA SER A 455 -11.29 4.57 -4.90
C SER A 455 -9.86 5.09 -4.96
N SER A 456 -9.63 6.06 -5.84
CA SER A 456 -8.39 6.84 -5.90
C SER A 456 -8.29 7.94 -4.82
N GLY A 457 -9.27 8.10 -3.91
CA GLY A 457 -9.20 9.02 -2.77
C GLY A 457 -9.80 8.48 -1.47
N ALA A 458 -10.22 9.39 -0.59
CA ALA A 458 -10.74 9.08 0.75
C ALA A 458 -12.18 8.53 0.76
N PHE A 459 -12.86 8.48 -0.40
CA PHE A 459 -14.23 7.97 -0.54
C PHE A 459 -15.20 8.57 0.50
N GLY A 460 -15.12 9.88 0.72
CA GLY A 460 -15.94 10.60 1.69
C GLY A 460 -15.81 10.14 3.15
N GLY A 461 -14.70 9.47 3.52
CA GLY A 461 -14.54 8.90 4.87
C GLY A 461 -15.40 7.66 5.11
N LEU A 462 -15.86 6.99 4.04
CA LEU A 462 -16.73 5.82 4.14
C LEU A 462 -16.08 4.68 4.92
N ALA A 463 -14.76 4.49 4.78
CA ALA A 463 -14.02 3.48 5.52
C ALA A 463 -14.21 3.61 7.04
N ASP A 464 -13.90 4.80 7.57
CA ASP A 464 -14.03 5.11 9.00
C ASP A 464 -15.49 5.04 9.43
N THR A 465 -16.40 5.58 8.61
CA THR A 465 -17.85 5.52 8.86
C THR A 465 -18.35 4.08 9.03
N LEU A 466 -17.89 3.15 8.18
CA LEU A 466 -18.27 1.74 8.28
C LEU A 466 -17.67 1.08 9.52
N LEU A 467 -16.38 1.31 9.81
CA LEU A 467 -15.74 0.77 11.02
C LEU A 467 -16.45 1.22 12.30
N GLU A 468 -16.89 2.48 12.34
CA GLU A 468 -17.55 3.04 13.51
C GLU A 468 -19.01 2.60 13.65
N ARG A 469 -19.72 2.39 12.53
CA ARG A 469 -21.17 2.09 12.53
C ARG A 469 -21.52 0.61 12.56
N PHE A 470 -20.65 -0.28 12.07
CA PHE A 470 -20.91 -1.73 12.17
C PHE A 470 -20.87 -2.23 13.62
N GLY A 471 -20.02 -1.64 14.48
CA GLY A 471 -19.85 -2.08 15.86
C GLY A 471 -18.43 -1.79 16.36
N ASP A 472 -18.02 -2.44 17.45
CA ASP A 472 -16.64 -2.33 17.90
C ASP A 472 -15.71 -2.98 16.89
N ALA A 473 -14.69 -2.25 16.45
CA ALA A 473 -13.81 -2.66 15.37
C ALA A 473 -12.43 -3.04 15.89
N VAL A 474 -11.90 -4.19 15.45
CA VAL A 474 -10.48 -4.51 15.59
C VAL A 474 -9.73 -3.95 14.39
N THR A 475 -8.86 -2.98 14.63
CA THR A 475 -8.07 -2.28 13.61
C THR A 475 -6.58 -2.36 13.96
N PHE A 476 -5.73 -1.90 13.06
CA PHE A 476 -4.29 -1.79 13.33
C PHE A 476 -4.01 -0.53 14.16
N GLY A 477 -3.10 -0.65 15.14
CA GLY A 477 -2.60 0.49 15.90
C GLY A 477 -1.62 1.32 15.09
N HIS A 478 -1.67 2.64 15.27
CA HIS A 478 -0.80 3.62 14.62
C HIS A 478 0.00 4.41 15.66
N THR A 479 1.00 5.17 15.20
CA THR A 479 1.87 5.96 16.09
C THR A 479 1.09 6.94 16.96
N GLU A 480 -0.01 7.50 16.43
CA GLU A 480 -0.93 8.38 17.16
C GLU A 480 -1.68 7.67 18.29
N ASP A 481 -1.86 6.35 18.21
CA ASP A 481 -2.52 5.56 19.25
C ASP A 481 -1.60 5.26 20.45
N LEU A 482 -0.28 5.47 20.34
CA LEU A 482 0.68 5.04 21.35
C LEU A 482 0.40 5.65 22.74
N GLY A 483 -0.07 6.89 22.79
CA GLY A 483 -0.48 7.52 24.05
C GLY A 483 -1.62 6.75 24.72
N ALA A 484 -2.71 6.49 23.98
CA ALA A 484 -3.87 5.77 24.48
C ALA A 484 -3.56 4.31 24.81
N ILE A 485 -2.74 3.64 24.00
CA ILE A 485 -2.27 2.27 24.26
C ILE A 485 -1.50 2.22 25.58
N ASN A 486 -0.54 3.11 25.80
CA ASN A 486 0.26 3.11 27.03
C ASN A 486 -0.59 3.39 28.26
N THR A 487 -1.54 4.33 28.18
CA THR A 487 -2.51 4.58 29.27
C THR A 487 -3.36 3.34 29.58
N LEU A 488 -3.79 2.60 28.57
CA LEU A 488 -4.55 1.36 28.75
C LEU A 488 -3.70 0.26 29.41
N LEU A 489 -2.47 0.06 28.94
CA LEU A 489 -1.52 -0.91 29.51
C LEU A 489 -1.25 -0.61 30.99
N GLU A 490 -0.97 0.64 31.33
CA GLU A 490 -0.75 1.09 32.71
C GLU A 490 -1.97 0.84 33.61
N THR A 491 -3.17 1.20 33.12
CA THR A 491 -4.43 0.94 33.82
C THR A 491 -4.64 -0.56 34.10
N CYS A 492 -4.11 -1.43 33.23
CA CYS A 492 -4.14 -2.87 33.39
C CYS A 492 -2.97 -3.46 34.19
N GLY A 493 -2.04 -2.62 34.67
CA GLY A 493 -0.84 -3.07 35.39
C GLY A 493 0.18 -3.78 34.50
N MET A 494 0.23 -3.44 33.21
CA MET A 494 1.15 -4.03 32.22
C MET A 494 2.28 -3.06 31.86
N ALA A 495 3.41 -3.60 31.42
CA ALA A 495 4.53 -2.81 30.93
C ALA A 495 4.15 -2.01 29.67
N ARG A 496 4.74 -0.83 29.50
CA ARG A 496 4.61 -0.03 28.28
C ARG A 496 5.26 -0.75 27.10
N LEU A 497 4.80 -0.40 25.89
CA LEU A 497 5.37 -0.90 24.65
C LEU A 497 6.79 -0.35 24.43
N ILE A 498 7.75 -1.23 24.12
CA ILE A 498 9.11 -0.89 23.74
C ILE A 498 9.26 -1.11 22.23
N ASP A 499 10.02 -0.25 21.55
CA ASP A 499 10.28 -0.34 20.10
C ASP A 499 9.00 -0.51 19.26
N PRO A 500 8.03 0.42 19.34
CA PRO A 500 6.70 0.26 18.73
C PRO A 500 6.75 0.04 17.21
N GLU A 501 7.81 0.50 16.54
CA GLU A 501 8.02 0.31 15.10
C GLU A 501 8.32 -1.14 14.72
N ALA A 502 8.85 -1.95 15.66
CA ALA A 502 9.16 -3.36 15.44
C ALA A 502 7.98 -4.30 15.72
N VAL A 503 6.84 -3.76 16.17
CA VAL A 503 5.71 -4.51 16.70
C VAL A 503 4.48 -4.27 15.84
N GLU A 504 3.72 -5.32 15.59
CA GLU A 504 2.38 -5.17 15.02
C GLU A 504 1.36 -5.10 16.16
N THR A 505 0.56 -4.03 16.18
CA THR A 505 -0.44 -3.80 17.22
C THR A 505 -1.83 -3.89 16.61
N LEU A 506 -2.72 -4.62 17.27
CA LEU A 506 -4.15 -4.53 17.03
C LEU A 506 -4.82 -3.78 18.17
N VAL A 507 -5.77 -2.91 17.84
CA VAL A 507 -6.55 -2.11 18.78
C VAL A 507 -8.04 -2.35 18.55
N LEU A 508 -8.80 -2.44 19.63
CA LEU A 508 -10.25 -2.54 19.60
C LEU A 508 -10.83 -1.16 19.87
N ARG A 509 -11.52 -0.60 18.88
CA ARG A 509 -12.12 0.74 18.91
C ARG A 509 -13.61 0.66 19.20
N PRO A 510 -14.16 1.55 20.04
CA PRO A 510 -15.58 1.55 20.37
C PRO A 510 -16.42 1.97 19.15
N SER A 511 -17.59 1.35 19.00
CA SER A 511 -18.58 1.78 18.01
C SER A 511 -19.06 3.21 18.27
N ARG A 512 -19.59 3.87 17.23
CA ARG A 512 -20.25 5.16 17.35
C ARG A 512 -21.41 5.12 18.35
N GLU A 513 -22.25 4.10 18.25
CA GLU A 513 -23.38 3.89 19.17
C GLU A 513 -22.90 3.79 20.63
N ARG A 514 -21.82 3.06 20.89
CA ARG A 514 -21.24 2.92 22.23
C ARG A 514 -20.69 4.25 22.75
N ARG A 515 -20.03 5.05 21.89
CA ARG A 515 -19.55 6.40 22.25
C ARG A 515 -20.71 7.32 22.61
N GLU A 516 -21.75 7.38 21.77
CA GLU A 516 -22.95 8.21 21.99
C GLU A 516 -23.71 7.78 23.26
N ALA A 517 -23.82 6.47 23.53
CA ALA A 517 -24.46 5.96 24.74
C ALA A 517 -23.69 6.31 26.03
N ALA A 518 -22.36 6.34 25.98
CA ALA A 518 -21.53 6.75 27.12
C ALA A 518 -21.60 8.26 27.36
N GLU A 519 -21.57 9.06 26.29
CA GLU A 519 -21.72 10.51 26.34
C GLU A 519 -23.08 10.91 26.93
N ALA A 520 -24.17 10.25 26.50
CA ALA A 520 -25.51 10.45 27.06
C ALA A 520 -25.60 10.14 28.57
N GLN A 521 -24.68 9.31 29.09
CA GLN A 521 -24.56 8.99 30.52
C GLN A 521 -23.54 9.87 31.26
N GLY A 522 -22.93 10.85 30.58
CA GLY A 522 -21.86 11.69 31.15
C GLY A 522 -20.58 10.93 31.47
N LYS A 523 -20.36 9.77 30.84
CA LYS A 523 -19.16 8.94 31.03
C LYS A 523 -18.15 9.24 29.93
N ALA A 524 -16.88 9.38 30.30
CA ALA A 524 -15.80 9.40 29.33
C ALA A 524 -15.62 7.99 28.73
N MET A 525 -15.59 7.90 27.39
CA MET A 525 -15.29 6.66 26.67
C MET A 525 -13.85 6.72 26.17
N PRO A 526 -12.98 5.75 26.53
CA PRO A 526 -11.64 5.73 25.99
C PRO A 526 -11.66 5.52 24.46
N PRO A 527 -10.72 6.11 23.71
CA PRO A 527 -10.65 5.93 22.25
C PRO A 527 -10.26 4.50 21.85
N ILE A 528 -9.68 3.73 22.78
CA ILE A 528 -9.27 2.34 22.61
C ILE A 528 -9.82 1.54 23.80
N LEU A 529 -10.65 0.55 23.50
CA LEU A 529 -11.23 -0.37 24.49
C LEU A 529 -10.29 -1.54 24.81
N GLY A 530 -9.36 -1.86 23.91
CA GLY A 530 -8.42 -2.96 24.09
C GLY A 530 -7.26 -2.91 23.12
N CYS A 531 -6.14 -3.54 23.47
CA CYS A 531 -4.98 -3.69 22.60
C CYS A 531 -4.35 -5.07 22.74
N VAL A 532 -3.57 -5.47 21.73
CA VAL A 532 -2.68 -6.62 21.78
C VAL A 532 -1.54 -6.45 20.79
N HIS A 533 -0.37 -6.96 21.15
CA HIS A 533 0.86 -6.78 20.41
C HIS A 533 1.42 -8.12 19.91
N LEU A 534 2.08 -8.08 18.76
CA LEU A 534 2.73 -9.22 18.13
C LEU A 534 4.07 -8.82 17.52
N GLN A 535 5.12 -9.59 17.83
CA GLN A 535 6.44 -9.44 17.22
C GLN A 535 6.89 -10.77 16.60
N ILE A 536 7.33 -10.75 15.34
CA ILE A 536 7.77 -11.96 14.62
C ILE A 536 9.27 -12.16 14.81
N ALA A 537 9.69 -13.40 15.12
CA ALA A 537 11.08 -13.82 15.17
C ALA A 537 11.23 -15.20 14.49
N GLY A 538 11.69 -15.21 13.25
CA GLY A 538 11.79 -16.44 12.44
C GLY A 538 10.42 -17.07 12.19
N GLU A 539 10.27 -18.34 12.58
CA GLU A 539 8.99 -19.07 12.52
C GLU A 539 8.12 -18.89 13.77
N ARG A 540 8.59 -18.12 14.77
CA ARG A 540 7.84 -17.86 16.01
C ARG A 540 7.30 -16.44 16.04
N ALA A 541 6.27 -16.24 16.85
CA ALA A 541 5.75 -14.92 17.18
C ALA A 541 5.62 -14.76 18.69
N PHE A 542 5.92 -13.58 19.21
CA PHE A 542 5.70 -13.21 20.60
C PHE A 542 4.44 -12.36 20.71
N LEU A 543 3.43 -12.86 21.42
CA LEU A 543 2.18 -12.17 21.73
C LEU A 543 2.27 -11.62 23.15
N PHE A 544 2.00 -10.32 23.31
CA PHE A 544 2.07 -9.66 24.61
C PHE A 544 1.12 -8.47 24.72
N GLY A 545 0.96 -7.95 25.95
CA GLY A 545 0.14 -6.78 26.26
C GLY A 545 -1.32 -6.90 25.82
N LEU A 546 -1.92 -8.09 25.93
CA LEU A 546 -3.35 -8.29 25.71
C LEU A 546 -4.14 -7.59 26.83
N ALA A 547 -4.59 -6.37 26.59
CA ALA A 547 -5.29 -5.54 27.56
C ALA A 547 -6.68 -5.15 27.08
N VAL A 548 -7.63 -5.06 28.01
CA VAL A 548 -8.99 -4.53 27.78
C VAL A 548 -9.35 -3.60 28.92
N ALA A 549 -10.05 -2.51 28.59
CA ALA A 549 -10.47 -1.48 29.52
C ALA A 549 -11.27 -2.13 30.68
N PRO A 550 -10.91 -1.87 31.96
CA PRO A 550 -11.51 -2.55 33.11
C PRO A 550 -13.03 -2.56 33.14
N GLU A 551 -13.65 -1.47 32.69
CA GLU A 551 -15.09 -1.26 32.61
C GLU A 551 -15.82 -2.16 31.60
N THR A 552 -15.08 -2.76 30.65
CA THR A 552 -15.62 -3.67 29.62
C THR A 552 -15.24 -5.14 29.85
N ARG A 553 -14.64 -5.46 31.01
CA ARG A 553 -14.26 -6.83 31.34
C ARG A 553 -15.49 -7.73 31.44
N GLY A 554 -15.40 -8.91 30.85
CA GLY A 554 -16.50 -9.89 30.79
C GLY A 554 -17.32 -9.84 29.51
N GLU A 555 -17.16 -8.83 28.67
CA GLU A 555 -17.86 -8.70 27.37
C GLU A 555 -17.25 -9.55 26.24
N GLY A 556 -16.18 -10.32 26.52
CA GLY A 556 -15.51 -11.16 25.53
C GLY A 556 -14.49 -10.44 24.63
N LEU A 557 -14.28 -9.13 24.80
CA LEU A 557 -13.37 -8.32 23.97
C LEU A 557 -11.91 -8.85 23.98
N GLY A 558 -11.45 -9.37 25.11
CA GLY A 558 -10.10 -9.97 25.22
C GLY A 558 -9.95 -11.22 24.35
N TRP A 559 -11.02 -12.02 24.21
CA TRP A 559 -11.03 -13.16 23.30
C TRP A 559 -11.02 -12.71 21.84
N VAL A 560 -11.81 -11.68 21.48
CA VAL A 560 -11.83 -11.12 20.13
C VAL A 560 -10.44 -10.65 19.70
N LEU A 561 -9.72 -9.93 20.58
CA LEU A 561 -8.34 -9.49 20.32
C LEU A 561 -7.37 -10.65 20.20
N ALA A 562 -7.41 -11.60 21.14
CA ALA A 562 -6.52 -12.77 21.13
C ALA A 562 -6.72 -13.62 19.86
N ASP A 563 -7.96 -13.93 19.50
CA ASP A 563 -8.29 -14.70 18.29
C ASP A 563 -7.86 -13.95 17.02
N SER A 564 -8.06 -12.63 16.97
CA SER A 564 -7.65 -11.78 15.83
C SER A 564 -6.13 -11.74 15.66
N ILE A 565 -5.36 -11.54 16.73
CA ILE A 565 -3.89 -11.49 16.64
C ILE A 565 -3.30 -12.87 16.34
N MET A 566 -3.91 -13.96 16.80
CA MET A 566 -3.49 -15.33 16.47
C MET A 566 -3.74 -15.66 14.99
N ARG A 567 -4.86 -15.22 14.41
CA ARG A 567 -5.09 -15.29 12.96
C ARG A 567 -4.08 -14.45 12.18
N ARG A 568 -3.71 -13.29 12.74
CA ARG A 568 -2.72 -12.40 12.13
C ARG A 568 -1.31 -13.02 12.16
N ALA A 569 -0.87 -13.59 13.28
CA ALA A 569 0.38 -14.33 13.39
C ALA A 569 0.50 -15.45 12.34
N ARG A 570 -0.56 -16.24 12.16
CA ARG A 570 -0.67 -17.24 11.08
C ARG A 570 -0.48 -16.62 9.70
N SER A 571 -1.17 -15.51 9.45
CA SER A 571 -1.06 -14.81 8.17
C SER A 571 0.36 -14.30 7.93
N LEU A 572 1.05 -13.80 8.96
CA LEU A 572 2.47 -13.40 8.92
C LEU A 572 3.46 -14.59 8.80
N GLY A 573 2.96 -15.83 8.81
CA GLY A 573 3.76 -17.03 8.55
C GLY A 573 4.42 -17.60 9.79
N ALA A 574 4.01 -17.18 10.99
CA ALA A 574 4.42 -17.85 12.23
C ALA A 574 3.81 -19.25 12.29
N ARG A 575 4.60 -20.22 12.75
CA ARG A 575 4.19 -21.58 13.11
C ARG A 575 3.92 -21.72 14.60
N TRP A 576 4.56 -20.91 15.42
CA TRP A 576 4.39 -20.93 16.86
C TRP A 576 4.07 -19.53 17.37
N VAL A 577 3.18 -19.45 18.35
CA VAL A 577 2.99 -18.22 19.14
C VAL A 577 3.39 -18.50 20.57
N ASN A 578 4.23 -17.64 21.10
CA ASN A 578 4.72 -17.65 22.46
C ASN A 578 4.13 -16.44 23.21
N LEU A 579 3.88 -16.62 24.50
CA LEU A 579 3.50 -15.53 25.38
C LEU A 579 3.99 -15.77 26.79
N ILE A 580 4.02 -14.70 27.58
CA ILE A 580 4.25 -14.76 29.02
C ILE A 580 2.90 -14.52 29.70
N ALA A 581 2.48 -15.47 30.53
CA ALA A 581 1.20 -15.40 31.25
C ALA A 581 1.43 -15.36 32.76
N GLY A 582 0.60 -14.56 33.43
CA GLY A 582 0.43 -14.60 34.88
C GLY A 582 -0.89 -15.28 35.23
N GLN A 583 -1.77 -14.53 35.90
CA GLN A 583 -3.12 -15.00 36.28
C GLN A 583 -4.03 -15.37 35.09
N THR A 584 -3.64 -14.98 33.87
CA THR A 584 -4.38 -15.26 32.63
C THR A 584 -4.01 -16.60 31.98
N ALA A 585 -3.06 -17.37 32.53
CA ALA A 585 -2.62 -18.64 31.94
C ALA A 585 -3.77 -19.62 31.68
N GLU A 586 -4.71 -19.73 32.62
CA GLU A 586 -5.88 -20.63 32.48
C GLU A 586 -6.77 -20.25 31.29
N PHE A 587 -6.92 -18.94 31.00
CA PHE A 587 -7.63 -18.47 29.80
C PHE A 587 -6.94 -18.96 28.53
N PHE A 588 -5.62 -18.76 28.42
CA PHE A 588 -4.86 -19.16 27.23
C PHE A 588 -4.83 -20.68 27.04
N THR A 589 -4.73 -21.46 28.11
CA THR A 589 -4.79 -22.92 28.03
C THR A 589 -6.18 -23.41 27.61
N ARG A 590 -7.24 -23.00 28.33
CA ARG A 590 -8.59 -23.54 28.09
C ARG A 590 -9.25 -23.03 26.81
N LYS A 591 -9.01 -21.78 26.44
CA LYS A 591 -9.69 -21.14 25.30
C LYS A 591 -8.89 -21.17 24.01
N LEU A 592 -7.56 -21.15 24.11
CA LEU A 592 -6.66 -20.99 22.97
C LEU A 592 -5.67 -22.15 22.82
N GLY A 593 -5.70 -23.14 23.70
CA GLY A 593 -4.88 -24.35 23.59
C GLY A 593 -3.39 -24.10 23.77
N PHE A 594 -3.00 -23.07 24.54
CA PHE A 594 -1.60 -22.86 24.90
C PHE A 594 -1.13 -23.87 25.95
N VAL A 595 0.09 -24.37 25.77
CA VAL A 595 0.78 -25.26 26.72
C VAL A 595 1.90 -24.50 27.41
N THR A 596 2.15 -24.83 28.68
CA THR A 596 3.29 -24.30 29.43
C THR A 596 4.59 -24.91 28.92
N MET A 597 5.65 -24.13 28.88
CA MET A 597 7.00 -24.57 28.50
C MET A 597 8.05 -23.97 29.42
N ASP A 598 9.20 -24.64 29.54
CA ASP A 598 10.30 -24.12 30.34
C ASP A 598 10.99 -22.96 29.61
N PHE A 599 11.51 -21.98 30.37
CA PHE A 599 12.18 -20.80 29.81
C PHE A 599 13.35 -21.15 28.88
N ASP A 600 14.09 -22.21 29.22
CA ASP A 600 15.24 -22.66 28.43
C ASP A 600 14.86 -23.31 27.10
N GLU A 601 13.61 -23.73 26.94
CA GLU A 601 13.05 -24.26 25.69
C GLU A 601 12.64 -23.13 24.71
N ILE A 602 12.65 -21.88 25.15
CA ILE A 602 12.34 -20.72 24.32
C ILE A 602 13.55 -20.39 23.44
N GLU A 603 13.30 -20.23 22.14
CA GLU A 603 14.32 -19.86 21.17
C GLU A 603 15.07 -18.58 21.60
N PRO A 604 16.42 -18.58 21.53
CA PRO A 604 17.22 -17.42 21.90
C PRO A 604 16.84 -16.13 21.16
N SER A 605 16.43 -16.24 19.89
CA SER A 605 15.95 -15.12 19.07
C SER A 605 14.72 -14.43 19.66
N LEU A 606 13.82 -15.20 20.29
CA LEU A 606 12.61 -14.68 20.92
C LEU A 606 12.93 -14.07 22.30
N ARG A 607 13.84 -14.69 23.06
CA ARG A 607 14.30 -14.18 24.36
C ARG A 607 15.07 -12.86 24.24
N ALA A 608 15.70 -12.62 23.09
CA ALA A 608 16.45 -11.39 22.81
C ALA A 608 15.57 -10.19 22.41
N LEU A 609 14.25 -10.35 22.32
CA LEU A 609 13.35 -9.24 21.99
C LEU A 609 13.20 -8.32 23.21
N SER A 610 13.36 -7.01 23.03
CA SER A 610 13.22 -6.00 24.09
C SER A 610 11.87 -6.12 24.82
N ASN A 611 10.80 -6.38 24.09
CA ASN A 611 9.45 -6.57 24.65
C ASN A 611 9.30 -7.89 25.41
N PHE A 612 10.04 -8.93 25.03
CA PHE A 612 10.04 -10.19 25.76
C PHE A 612 10.73 -10.00 27.11
N GLU A 613 11.90 -9.38 27.12
CA GLU A 613 12.64 -9.05 28.34
C GLU A 613 11.80 -8.16 29.28
N ALA A 614 11.14 -7.13 28.75
CA ALA A 614 10.28 -6.25 29.54
C ALA A 614 9.03 -6.93 30.10
N ALA A 615 8.51 -7.95 29.42
CA ALA A 615 7.35 -8.72 29.88
C ALA A 615 7.72 -9.85 30.85
N TYR A 616 8.98 -10.31 30.84
CA TYR A 616 9.43 -11.42 31.66
C TYR A 616 9.80 -11.00 33.08
N SER A 617 9.37 -11.78 34.05
CA SER A 617 9.87 -11.72 35.43
C SER A 617 10.24 -13.13 35.89
N GLU A 618 11.20 -13.23 36.81
CA GLU A 618 11.61 -14.52 37.35
C GLU A 618 10.41 -15.26 37.97
N GLY A 619 10.15 -16.49 37.51
CA GLY A 619 9.00 -17.30 37.90
C GLY A 619 7.72 -17.08 37.06
N ALA A 620 7.75 -16.25 36.01
CA ALA A 620 6.63 -16.09 35.08
C ALA A 620 6.39 -17.37 34.25
N LEU A 621 5.12 -17.68 33.96
CA LEU A 621 4.76 -18.84 33.14
C LEU A 621 4.93 -18.51 31.67
N CYS A 622 5.86 -19.21 31.03
CA CYS A 622 6.03 -19.15 29.58
C CYS A 622 5.10 -20.16 28.91
N MET A 623 4.43 -19.75 27.84
CA MET A 623 3.48 -20.58 27.13
C MET A 623 3.73 -20.55 25.63
N ALA A 624 3.39 -21.64 24.94
CA ALA A 624 3.43 -21.76 23.49
C ALA A 624 2.16 -22.39 22.93
N HIS A 625 1.84 -22.04 21.70
CA HIS A 625 0.79 -22.66 20.92
C HIS A 625 1.27 -22.88 19.49
N GLU A 626 1.11 -24.10 18.98
CA GLU A 626 1.40 -24.43 17.59
C GLU A 626 0.23 -24.01 16.70
N LEU A 627 0.52 -23.14 15.74
CA LEU A 627 -0.41 -22.72 14.72
C LEU A 627 -0.52 -23.79 13.64
N THR A 628 -1.38 -24.79 13.87
CA THR A 628 -1.68 -25.82 12.86
C THR A 628 -2.24 -25.22 11.57
N GLN A 629 -1.95 -25.83 10.41
CA GLN A 629 -2.40 -25.32 9.10
C GLN A 629 -3.92 -25.44 8.87
N GLU A 630 -4.63 -26.24 9.67
CA GLU A 630 -6.05 -26.60 9.44
C GLU A 630 -7.07 -25.82 10.29
N GLN A 631 -6.60 -24.99 11.24
CA GLN A 631 -7.45 -24.09 12.05
C GLN A 631 -7.35 -22.65 11.55
#